data_AF-A0A0N4XN01-F1
#
_entry.id   AF-A0A0N4XN01-F1
#
_cell.length_a   1.000
_cell.length_b   1.000
_cell.length_c   1.000
_cell.angle_alpha   90.00
_cell.angle_beta   90.00
_cell.angle_gamma   90.00
#
_symmetry.space_group_name_H-M   'P 1'
#
loop_
_entity.id
_entity.type
_entity.pdbx_description
1 polymer ?
#
loop_
_entity_poly.entity_id
_entity_poly.type
_entity_poly.pdbx_seq_one_letter_code
_entity_poly.pdbx_strand_id
1 'polypeptide(L)'
;MKTDFNTPGVSSNLIVDDPIYLGWVPNSTSSFPSSIWSVSLRKGFVGCVKNLRVNGISARITTVFEHSNATGISIGCPPAPAVSPCANNPCHNFGHCEPFQNTFTCDCAGTGKEGPTCNLEPNIVDLSGERLLHILPYTLESEAETIEIRFKVTDYSRGVLLSTKSNSDPNNHLAVFLNGSSL
;
A
#
# COMPACT_ATOMS: atom_id res chain seq x y z
N MET A 1 -4.43 -25.59 5.45
CA MET A 1 -3.00 -25.43 5.15
C MET A 1 -2.33 -24.95 6.43
N LYS A 2 -1.55 -25.82 7.08
CA LYS A 2 -0.78 -25.46 8.27
C LYS A 2 0.59 -25.03 7.74
N THR A 3 0.85 -23.74 7.73
CA THR A 3 2.19 -23.24 7.42
C THR A 3 3.06 -23.52 8.63
N ASP A 4 4.05 -24.40 8.48
CA ASP A 4 5.03 -24.63 9.53
C ASP A 4 5.81 -23.31 9.73
N PHE A 5 5.70 -22.75 10.93
CA PHE A 5 6.46 -21.57 11.31
C PHE A 5 7.81 -22.04 11.84
N ASN A 6 8.90 -21.58 11.22
CA ASN A 6 10.25 -21.86 11.66
C ASN A 6 10.69 -20.74 12.62
N THR A 7 10.84 -21.03 13.92
CA THR A 7 11.49 -20.13 14.87
C THR A 7 13.00 -20.35 14.81
N PRO A 8 13.81 -19.44 14.23
CA PRO A 8 15.26 -19.58 14.34
C PRO A 8 15.69 -19.47 15.82
N GLY A 9 16.55 -20.40 16.27
CA GLY A 9 17.07 -20.42 17.64
C GLY A 9 16.45 -21.50 18.54
N VAL A 10 16.59 -21.30 19.86
CA VAL A 10 16.19 -22.28 20.91
C VAL A 10 14.91 -21.88 21.67
N SER A 11 14.27 -20.78 21.31
CA SER A 11 13.05 -20.35 21.99
C SER A 11 11.87 -21.21 21.57
N SER A 12 11.16 -21.76 22.56
CA SER A 12 9.91 -22.52 22.37
C SER A 12 8.66 -21.70 22.69
N ASN A 13 8.81 -20.46 23.17
CA ASN A 13 7.72 -19.62 23.64
C ASN A 13 7.68 -18.28 22.89
N LEU A 14 6.46 -17.82 22.59
CA LEU A 14 6.17 -16.48 22.10
C LEU A 14 5.65 -15.64 23.29
N ILE A 15 6.37 -14.56 23.62
CA ILE A 15 5.95 -13.58 24.62
C ILE A 15 5.34 -12.39 23.86
N VAL A 16 4.15 -11.95 24.27
CA VAL A 16 3.40 -10.87 23.64
C VAL A 16 3.11 -9.80 24.69
N ASP A 17 3.93 -8.75 24.72
CA ASP A 17 3.80 -7.64 25.68
C ASP A 17 2.98 -6.46 25.12
N ASP A 18 2.90 -6.35 23.79
CA ASP A 18 2.15 -5.31 23.09
C ASP A 18 0.72 -5.74 22.73
N PRO A 19 -0.20 -4.78 22.45
CA PRO A 19 -1.54 -5.09 21.99
C PRO A 19 -1.59 -5.95 20.71
N ILE A 20 -2.56 -6.85 20.63
CA ILE A 20 -2.85 -7.62 19.42
C ILE A 20 -3.71 -6.75 18.48
N TYR A 21 -3.16 -6.44 17.31
CA TYR A 21 -3.87 -5.73 16.25
C TYR A 21 -4.58 -6.70 15.31
N LEU A 22 -5.78 -6.32 14.86
CA LEU A 22 -6.54 -7.05 13.86
C LEU A 22 -6.83 -6.14 12.66
N GLY A 23 -6.38 -6.56 11.48
CA GLY A 23 -6.67 -5.91 10.20
C GLY A 23 -5.78 -4.71 9.87
N TRP A 24 -5.49 -3.84 10.84
CA TRP A 24 -4.60 -2.69 10.65
C TRP A 24 -3.73 -2.46 11.90
N VAL A 25 -2.52 -1.98 11.70
CA VAL A 25 -1.60 -1.57 12.77
C VAL A 25 -1.50 -0.04 12.75
N PRO A 26 -1.92 0.68 13.81
CA PRO A 26 -1.79 2.13 13.85
C PRO A 26 -0.33 2.55 13.74
N ASN A 27 -0.08 3.80 13.37
CA ASN A 27 1.26 4.37 13.31
C ASN A 27 1.82 4.45 14.74
N SER A 28 2.30 3.33 15.27
CA SER A 28 2.85 3.21 16.61
C SER A 28 4.34 3.53 16.58
N THR A 29 4.92 3.81 17.74
CA THR A 29 6.37 3.93 17.93
C THR A 29 7.10 2.57 17.84
N SER A 30 6.36 1.48 17.64
CA SER A 30 6.90 0.12 17.59
C SER A 30 7.64 -0.11 16.27
N SER A 31 8.88 -0.56 16.34
CA SER A 31 9.62 -1.01 15.15
C SER A 31 9.11 -2.38 14.72
N PHE A 32 8.66 -2.49 13.47
CA PHE A 32 8.23 -3.76 12.88
C PHE A 32 9.35 -4.36 12.02
N PRO A 33 9.54 -5.70 12.05
CA PRO A 33 10.48 -6.35 11.13
C PRO A 33 10.14 -6.06 9.67
N SER A 34 11.17 -5.87 8.84
CA SER A 34 11.05 -5.61 7.39
C SER A 34 10.26 -6.70 6.65
N SER A 35 10.30 -7.94 7.15
CA SER A 35 9.54 -9.08 6.62
C SER A 35 8.03 -8.93 6.71
N ILE A 36 7.52 -8.04 7.57
CA ILE A 36 6.09 -7.67 7.63
C ILE A 36 5.84 -6.47 6.71
N TRP A 37 6.05 -6.68 5.42
CA TRP A 37 6.01 -5.65 4.38
C TRP A 37 4.71 -4.83 4.36
N SER A 38 3.57 -5.43 4.73
CA SER A 38 2.27 -4.76 4.70
C SER A 38 2.21 -3.56 5.64
N VAL A 39 2.96 -3.58 6.75
CA VAL A 39 3.06 -2.44 7.69
C VAL A 39 3.85 -1.30 7.05
N SER A 40 5.02 -1.59 6.48
CA SER A 40 5.88 -0.60 5.80
C SER A 40 5.17 0.03 4.59
N LEU A 41 4.39 -0.75 3.84
CA LEU A 41 3.58 -0.26 2.73
C LEU A 41 2.26 0.40 3.16
N ARG A 42 1.97 0.48 4.47
CA ARG A 42 0.70 1.00 5.02
C ARG A 42 -0.52 0.34 4.37
N LYS A 43 -0.46 -0.98 4.19
CA LYS A 43 -1.53 -1.82 3.63
C LYS A 43 -2.14 -2.67 4.73
N GLY A 44 -3.34 -2.31 5.19
CA GLY A 44 -4.13 -3.17 6.05
C GLY A 44 -5.05 -4.10 5.27
N PHE A 45 -5.62 -5.03 6.01
CA PHE A 45 -6.64 -5.94 5.51
C PHE A 45 -7.96 -5.20 5.26
N VAL A 46 -8.56 -5.44 4.10
CA VAL A 46 -9.92 -5.02 3.76
C VAL A 46 -10.73 -6.28 3.43
N GLY A 47 -11.75 -6.55 4.22
CA GLY A 47 -12.60 -7.74 4.07
C GLY A 47 -13.30 -8.12 5.36
N CYS A 48 -13.87 -9.33 5.38
CA CYS A 48 -14.63 -9.83 6.52
C CYS A 48 -13.84 -10.87 7.32
N VAL A 49 -13.82 -10.71 8.64
CA VAL A 49 -13.24 -11.67 9.58
C VAL A 49 -14.34 -12.27 10.45
N LYS A 50 -14.35 -13.59 10.63
CA LYS A 50 -15.26 -14.30 11.55
C LYS A 50 -14.52 -15.38 12.31
N ASN A 51 -15.08 -15.82 13.43
CA ASN A 51 -14.56 -16.92 14.26
C ASN A 51 -13.13 -16.70 14.80
N LEU A 52 -12.76 -15.46 15.15
CA LEU A 52 -11.49 -15.21 15.84
C LEU A 52 -11.49 -15.89 17.22
N ARG A 53 -10.51 -16.78 17.43
CA ARG A 53 -10.29 -17.46 18.71
C ARG A 53 -8.81 -17.39 19.08
N VAL A 54 -8.53 -16.98 20.32
CA VAL A 54 -7.18 -16.95 20.88
C VAL A 54 -7.10 -18.05 21.94
N ASN A 55 -6.18 -19.01 21.78
CA ASN A 55 -6.08 -20.20 22.64
C ASN A 55 -7.42 -20.96 22.78
N GLY A 56 -8.20 -21.01 21.70
CA GLY A 56 -9.51 -21.65 21.69
C GLY A 56 -10.64 -20.82 22.30
N ILE A 57 -10.37 -19.66 22.90
CA ILE A 57 -11.39 -18.77 23.47
C ILE A 57 -11.86 -17.78 22.40
N SER A 58 -13.16 -17.64 22.20
CA SER A 58 -13.70 -16.67 21.25
C SER A 58 -13.48 -15.24 21.75
N ALA A 59 -12.91 -14.40 20.90
CA ALA A 59 -12.68 -12.99 21.20
C ALA A 59 -13.94 -12.12 21.09
N ARG A 60 -15.09 -12.69 20.66
CA ARG A 60 -16.38 -12.00 20.46
C ARG A 60 -16.22 -10.62 19.78
N ILE A 61 -15.45 -10.57 18.68
CA ILE A 61 -15.00 -9.32 18.05
C ILE A 61 -16.11 -8.32 17.72
N THR A 62 -17.35 -8.78 17.46
CA THR A 62 -18.48 -7.88 17.19
C THR A 62 -18.78 -6.95 18.37
N THR A 63 -18.70 -7.46 19.60
CA THR A 63 -19.01 -6.66 20.81
C THR A 63 -17.99 -5.56 21.06
N VAL A 64 -16.76 -5.74 20.58
CA VAL A 64 -15.71 -4.71 20.65
C VAL A 64 -16.06 -3.52 19.75
N PHE A 65 -16.61 -3.80 18.57
CA PHE A 65 -16.90 -2.76 17.57
C PHE A 65 -18.31 -2.15 17.68
N GLU A 66 -19.24 -2.82 18.36
CA GLU A 66 -20.61 -2.32 18.60
C GLU A 66 -20.66 -0.93 19.25
N HIS A 67 -19.69 -0.61 20.11
CA HIS A 67 -19.59 0.69 20.80
C HIS A 67 -18.41 1.53 20.31
N SER A 68 -17.72 1.08 19.26
CA SER A 68 -16.57 1.81 18.72
C SER A 68 -17.04 2.83 17.69
N ASN A 69 -16.52 4.06 17.76
CA ASN A 69 -16.69 5.06 16.69
C ASN A 69 -15.62 4.90 15.59
N ALA A 70 -15.19 3.65 15.33
CA ALA A 70 -14.16 3.38 14.34
C ALA A 70 -14.71 3.58 12.93
N THR A 71 -14.02 4.38 12.11
CA THR A 71 -14.37 4.58 10.71
C THR A 71 -14.00 3.36 9.87
N GLY A 72 -14.81 3.04 8.86
CA GLY A 72 -14.55 1.92 7.95
C GLY A 72 -14.83 0.52 8.53
N ILE A 73 -15.39 0.42 9.74
CA ILE A 73 -15.79 -0.85 10.36
C ILE A 73 -17.31 -0.93 10.40
N SER A 74 -17.87 -2.08 10.01
CA SER A 74 -19.30 -2.37 10.11
C SER A 74 -19.53 -3.76 10.71
N ILE A 75 -20.62 -3.91 11.46
CA ILE A 75 -21.01 -5.21 12.00
C ILE A 75 -21.67 -6.03 10.89
N GLY A 76 -21.11 -7.21 10.62
CA GLY A 76 -21.57 -8.11 9.57
C GLY A 76 -20.63 -8.13 8.36
N CYS A 77 -20.99 -8.95 7.37
CA CYS A 77 -20.28 -9.02 6.10
C CYS A 77 -21.31 -8.81 4.99
N PRO A 78 -21.37 -7.62 4.37
CA PRO A 78 -22.32 -7.38 3.30
C PRO A 78 -22.06 -8.35 2.14
N PRO A 79 -23.12 -8.84 1.47
CA PRO A 79 -22.95 -9.59 0.24
C PRO A 79 -22.27 -8.71 -0.82
N ALA A 80 -21.69 -9.35 -1.84
CA ALA A 80 -21.19 -8.62 -2.99
C ALA A 80 -22.30 -7.71 -3.56
N PRO A 81 -21.98 -6.47 -3.95
CA PRO A 81 -22.99 -5.54 -4.45
C PRO A 81 -23.66 -6.14 -5.69
N ALA A 82 -25.00 -6.09 -5.72
CA ALA A 82 -25.80 -6.63 -6.81
C ALA A 82 -25.65 -5.82 -8.12
N VAL A 83 -25.14 -4.60 -8.01
CA VAL A 83 -24.89 -3.69 -9.13
C VAL A 83 -23.40 -3.43 -9.21
N SER A 84 -22.87 -3.36 -10.43
CA SER A 84 -21.47 -3.02 -10.66
C SER A 84 -21.14 -1.67 -10.00
N PRO A 85 -20.02 -1.56 -9.28
CA PRO A 85 -19.58 -0.30 -8.67
C PRO A 85 -19.28 0.79 -9.71
N CYS A 86 -19.10 0.42 -10.98
CA CYS A 86 -18.95 1.35 -12.09
C CYS A 86 -20.27 1.85 -12.70
N ALA A 87 -21.43 1.35 -12.27
CA ALA A 87 -22.71 1.66 -12.92
C ALA A 87 -23.08 3.15 -12.93
N ASN A 88 -22.59 3.92 -11.94
CA ASN A 88 -22.85 5.35 -11.82
C ASN A 88 -21.72 6.23 -12.41
N ASN A 89 -20.77 5.64 -13.16
CA ASN A 89 -19.60 6.32 -13.71
C ASN A 89 -18.85 7.18 -12.67
N PRO A 90 -18.26 6.56 -11.64
CA PRO A 90 -17.63 7.30 -10.53
C PRO A 90 -16.31 8.00 -10.93
N CYS A 91 -15.74 7.67 -12.09
CA CYS A 91 -14.50 8.28 -12.58
C CYS A 91 -14.80 9.57 -13.36
N HIS A 92 -14.19 10.67 -12.94
CA HIS A 92 -14.32 11.97 -13.59
C HIS A 92 -13.38 12.10 -14.79
N ASN A 93 -13.56 13.16 -15.59
CA ASN A 93 -12.66 13.56 -16.66
C ASN A 93 -12.35 12.44 -17.68
N PHE A 94 -13.35 11.60 -17.98
CA PHE A 94 -13.24 10.45 -18.89
C PHE A 94 -12.28 9.35 -18.42
N GLY A 95 -12.01 9.25 -17.12
CA GLY A 95 -11.29 8.12 -16.54
C GLY A 95 -12.02 6.79 -16.76
N HIS A 96 -11.27 5.71 -16.99
CA HIS A 96 -11.86 4.39 -17.19
C HIS A 96 -12.15 3.72 -15.84
N CYS A 97 -13.39 3.30 -15.62
CA CYS A 97 -13.79 2.62 -14.38
C CYS A 97 -13.64 1.12 -14.51
N GLU A 98 -12.92 0.51 -13.57
CA GLU A 98 -12.76 -0.94 -13.46
C GLU A 98 -13.34 -1.45 -12.13
N PRO A 99 -14.26 -2.44 -12.14
CA PRO A 99 -14.73 -3.07 -10.91
C PRO A 99 -13.61 -3.81 -10.17
N PHE A 100 -13.48 -3.58 -8.87
CA PHE A 100 -12.46 -4.17 -8.01
C PHE A 100 -13.02 -4.51 -6.62
N GLN A 101 -13.09 -5.80 -6.24
CA GLN A 101 -13.41 -6.26 -4.87
C GLN A 101 -14.51 -5.47 -4.13
N ASN A 102 -15.77 -5.57 -4.59
CA ASN A 102 -16.93 -4.84 -4.05
C ASN A 102 -16.82 -3.28 -4.13
N THR A 103 -15.79 -2.74 -4.78
CA THR A 103 -15.54 -1.32 -5.05
C THR A 103 -15.08 -1.13 -6.51
N PHE A 104 -14.58 0.05 -6.88
CA PHE A 104 -14.03 0.35 -8.19
C PHE A 104 -12.62 0.96 -8.08
N THR A 105 -11.89 0.93 -9.19
CA THR A 105 -10.67 1.69 -9.44
C THR A 105 -10.85 2.54 -10.70
N CYS A 106 -10.21 3.71 -10.74
CA CYS A 106 -10.22 4.58 -11.92
C CYS A 106 -8.84 4.64 -12.56
N ASP A 107 -8.74 4.31 -13.85
CA ASP A 107 -7.56 4.61 -14.65
C ASP A 107 -7.64 6.05 -15.18
N CYS A 108 -6.74 6.90 -14.66
CA CYS A 108 -6.61 8.30 -15.03
C CYS A 108 -5.50 8.59 -16.05
N ALA A 109 -4.81 7.58 -16.61
CA ALA A 109 -3.59 7.79 -17.42
C ALA A 109 -3.80 8.72 -18.63
N GLY A 110 -4.98 8.67 -19.25
CA GLY A 110 -5.34 9.50 -20.41
C GLY A 110 -6.04 10.82 -20.08
N THR A 111 -6.30 11.13 -18.81
CA THR A 111 -7.19 12.26 -18.44
C THR A 111 -6.43 13.55 -18.10
N GLY A 112 -5.12 13.46 -17.87
CA GLY A 112 -4.33 14.56 -17.32
C GLY A 112 -4.70 14.93 -15.87
N LYS A 113 -5.44 14.05 -15.17
CA LYS A 113 -5.86 14.21 -13.77
C LYS A 113 -5.30 13.09 -12.91
N GLU A 114 -5.34 13.28 -11.59
CA GLU A 114 -4.96 12.27 -10.61
C GLU A 114 -6.03 12.06 -9.54
N GLY A 115 -5.68 11.21 -8.55
CA GLY A 115 -6.55 10.85 -7.44
C GLY A 115 -7.44 9.63 -7.75
N PRO A 116 -8.13 9.11 -6.72
CA PRO A 116 -8.89 7.86 -6.81
C PRO A 116 -10.07 7.90 -7.80
N THR A 117 -10.53 9.10 -8.15
CA THR A 117 -11.67 9.33 -9.06
C THR A 117 -11.32 10.27 -10.23
N CYS A 118 -10.03 10.50 -10.51
CA CYS A 118 -9.56 11.39 -11.58
C CYS A 118 -10.08 12.83 -11.51
N ASN A 119 -10.27 13.39 -10.32
CA ASN A 119 -10.82 14.73 -10.12
C ASN A 119 -9.81 15.73 -9.55
N LEU A 120 -8.59 15.30 -9.25
CA LEU A 120 -7.54 16.15 -8.70
C LEU A 120 -6.64 16.66 -9.82
N GLU A 121 -6.21 17.92 -9.70
CA GLU A 121 -5.13 18.44 -10.53
C GLU A 121 -3.81 17.78 -10.10
N PRO A 122 -3.01 17.28 -11.05
CA PRO A 122 -1.74 16.64 -10.72
C PRO A 122 -0.71 17.66 -10.23
N ASN A 123 0.09 17.25 -9.25
CA ASN A 123 1.27 18.02 -8.85
C ASN A 123 2.48 17.65 -9.74
N ILE A 124 2.77 18.49 -10.74
CA ILE A 124 3.78 18.23 -11.76
C ILE A 124 5.01 19.12 -11.53
N VAL A 125 6.20 18.53 -11.66
CA VAL A 125 7.49 19.25 -11.65
C VAL A 125 8.15 19.08 -13.02
N ASP A 126 8.59 20.19 -13.61
CA ASP A 126 9.48 20.16 -14.78
C ASP A 126 10.93 19.99 -14.32
N LEU A 127 11.61 18.97 -14.87
CA LEU A 127 12.99 18.60 -14.58
C LEU A 127 13.91 18.89 -15.77
N SER A 128 13.71 20.04 -16.43
CA SER A 128 14.48 20.49 -17.58
C SER A 128 15.89 21.03 -17.27
N GLY A 129 16.28 21.13 -15.98
CA GLY A 129 17.60 21.59 -15.53
C GLY A 129 18.34 20.59 -14.62
N GLU A 130 19.61 20.87 -14.31
CA GLU A 130 20.42 20.05 -13.40
C GLU A 130 20.00 20.25 -11.93
N ARG A 131 19.07 19.43 -11.42
CA ARG A 131 18.79 19.38 -9.98
C ARG A 131 18.55 17.96 -9.48
N LEU A 132 19.25 17.62 -8.41
CA LEU A 132 19.05 16.41 -7.61
C LEU A 132 17.94 16.69 -6.58
N LEU A 133 16.83 15.94 -6.66
CA LEU A 133 15.82 15.94 -5.61
C LEU A 133 16.15 14.82 -4.60
N HIS A 134 16.56 15.18 -3.38
CA HIS A 134 16.72 14.22 -2.29
C HIS A 134 15.44 14.22 -1.44
N ILE A 135 14.68 13.12 -1.49
CA ILE A 135 13.30 13.09 -0.96
C ILE A 135 13.23 12.52 0.46
N LEU A 136 14.20 11.70 0.89
CA LEU A 136 14.12 11.00 2.18
C LEU A 136 14.98 11.68 3.25
N PRO A 137 14.39 12.14 4.38
CA PRO A 137 15.14 12.77 5.47
C PRO A 137 15.83 11.76 6.41
N TYR A 138 15.64 10.45 6.20
CA TYR A 138 16.18 9.38 7.03
C TYR A 138 16.48 8.12 6.19
N THR A 139 17.35 7.25 6.71
CA THR A 139 17.63 5.93 6.15
C THR A 139 16.38 5.06 6.27
N LEU A 140 15.96 4.43 5.17
CA LEU A 140 14.86 3.49 5.12
C LEU A 140 15.42 2.08 4.92
N GLU A 141 14.95 1.12 5.72
CA GLU A 141 15.20 -0.31 5.55
C GLU A 141 13.87 -1.01 5.28
N SER A 142 13.77 -1.67 4.13
CA SER A 142 12.54 -2.35 3.70
C SER A 142 12.87 -3.55 2.81
N GLU A 143 11.99 -4.55 2.84
CA GLU A 143 12.05 -5.73 1.96
C GLU A 143 11.04 -5.64 0.79
N ALA A 144 10.19 -4.61 0.80
CA ALA A 144 9.22 -4.36 -0.26
C ALA A 144 8.87 -2.88 -0.35
N GLU A 145 8.78 -2.40 -1.58
CA GLU A 145 8.43 -1.03 -1.92
C GLU A 145 7.31 -1.02 -2.98
N THR A 146 6.47 0.02 -2.97
CA THR A 146 5.56 0.31 -4.09
C THR A 146 5.88 1.71 -4.59
N ILE A 147 6.29 1.79 -5.85
CA ILE A 147 6.69 3.03 -6.51
C ILE A 147 5.81 3.17 -7.75
N GLU A 148 5.01 4.22 -7.80
CA GLU A 148 4.21 4.60 -8.96
C GLU A 148 4.67 5.98 -9.43
N ILE A 149 5.15 6.05 -10.68
CA ILE A 149 5.63 7.29 -11.30
C ILE A 149 4.99 7.40 -12.67
N ARG A 150 4.43 8.57 -12.98
CA ARG A 150 3.97 8.93 -14.32
C ARG A 150 4.88 10.04 -14.84
N PHE A 151 5.41 9.85 -16.03
CA PHE A 151 6.36 10.79 -16.64
C PHE A 151 6.09 10.93 -18.13
N LYS A 152 6.51 12.06 -18.70
CA LYS A 152 6.54 12.29 -20.13
C LYS A 152 7.91 12.84 -20.51
N VAL A 153 8.48 12.29 -21.56
CA VAL A 153 9.79 12.68 -22.08
C VAL A 153 9.59 13.55 -23.32
N THR A 154 10.36 14.63 -23.45
CA THR A 154 10.30 15.54 -24.61
C THR A 154 11.42 15.30 -25.63
N ASP A 155 12.66 14.99 -25.20
CA ASP A 155 13.81 14.92 -26.12
C ASP A 155 14.89 13.87 -25.76
N TYR A 156 14.84 13.25 -24.56
CA TYR A 156 15.90 12.36 -24.08
C TYR A 156 15.46 10.91 -23.90
N SER A 157 15.93 10.00 -24.77
CA SER A 157 15.66 8.55 -24.64
C SER A 157 16.45 7.86 -23.51
N ARG A 158 17.29 8.61 -22.77
CA ARG A 158 18.12 8.11 -21.66
C ARG A 158 18.07 9.06 -20.47
N GLY A 159 17.96 8.53 -19.27
CA GLY A 159 17.92 9.32 -18.04
C GLY A 159 17.48 8.50 -16.82
N VAL A 160 17.83 8.95 -15.62
CA VAL A 160 17.40 8.31 -14.36
C VAL A 160 16.12 8.99 -13.88
N LEU A 161 15.07 8.21 -13.63
CA LEU A 161 13.79 8.68 -13.08
C LEU A 161 13.76 8.56 -11.56
N LEU A 162 14.32 7.48 -11.04
CA LEU A 162 14.45 7.22 -9.61
C LEU A 162 15.75 6.48 -9.36
N SER A 163 16.47 6.82 -8.29
CA SER A 163 17.54 5.99 -7.76
C SER A 163 17.57 6.09 -6.25
N THR A 164 17.58 4.95 -5.59
CA THR A 164 17.97 4.84 -4.17
C THR A 164 19.42 4.38 -4.10
N LYS A 165 20.08 4.64 -2.97
CA LYS A 165 21.43 4.15 -2.71
C LYS A 165 21.65 4.08 -1.22
N SER A 166 22.21 2.98 -0.74
CA SER A 166 22.72 2.90 0.63
C SER A 166 24.14 3.45 0.73
N ASN A 167 24.42 4.17 1.81
CA ASN A 167 25.77 4.62 2.16
C ASN A 167 26.63 3.51 2.77
N SER A 168 26.00 2.49 3.37
CA SER A 168 26.69 1.38 4.03
C SER A 168 26.99 0.21 3.10
N ASP A 169 26.17 0.00 2.06
CA ASP A 169 26.39 -1.02 1.04
C ASP A 169 26.01 -0.46 -0.34
N PRO A 170 27.00 -0.20 -1.23
CA PRO A 170 26.72 0.35 -2.55
C PRO A 170 25.93 -0.59 -3.46
N ASN A 171 25.84 -1.88 -3.15
CA ASN A 171 25.02 -2.83 -3.91
C ASN A 171 23.53 -2.69 -3.58
N ASN A 172 23.18 -2.13 -2.42
CA ASN A 172 21.80 -1.89 -2.03
C ASN A 172 21.28 -0.61 -2.72
N HIS A 173 20.66 -0.81 -3.88
CA HIS A 173 20.09 0.25 -4.69
C HIS A 173 18.89 -0.25 -5.48
N LEU A 174 17.95 0.65 -5.75
CA LEU A 174 16.84 0.47 -6.67
C LEU A 174 16.87 1.65 -7.64
N ALA A 175 16.91 1.36 -8.95
CA ALA A 175 16.93 2.40 -9.97
C ALA A 175 15.85 2.15 -11.03
N VAL A 176 15.15 3.22 -11.40
CA VAL A 176 14.26 3.28 -12.55
C VAL A 176 14.89 4.28 -13.53
N PHE A 177 15.23 3.81 -14.72
CA PHE A 177 15.90 4.63 -15.72
C PHE A 177 15.43 4.27 -17.13
N LEU A 178 15.54 5.25 -18.03
CA LEU A 178 15.30 5.10 -19.44
C LEU A 178 16.59 4.63 -20.10
N ASN A 179 16.52 3.51 -20.81
CA ASN A 179 17.66 2.92 -21.51
C ASN A 179 17.40 2.84 -23.02
N GLY A 180 17.27 4.01 -23.66
CA GLY A 180 17.51 4.21 -25.08
C GLY A 180 16.87 3.20 -26.04
N SER A 181 15.69 2.68 -25.72
CA SER A 181 14.95 1.78 -26.59
C SER A 181 13.99 2.63 -27.43
N SER A 182 14.06 2.48 -28.75
CA SER A 182 13.13 3.10 -29.70
C SER A 182 11.69 2.85 -29.27
N LEU A 183 10.88 3.91 -29.19
CA LEU A 183 9.44 3.78 -29.44
C LEU A 183 9.22 3.33 -30.89
#